data_AF-A0A5K0XJW5-F1
#
_entry.id   AF-A0A5K0XJW5-F1
#
_cell.length_a   1.000
_cell.length_b   1.000
_cell.length_c   1.000
_cell.angle_alpha   90.00
_cell.angle_beta   90.00
_cell.angle_gamma   90.00
#
_symmetry.space_group_name_H-M   'P 1'
#
loop_
_entity.id
_entity.type
_entity.pdbx_description
1 polymer ?
#
loop_
_entity_poly.entity_id
_entity_poly.type
_entity_poly.pdbx_seq_one_letter_code
_entity_poly.pdbx_strand_id
1 'polypeptide(L)'
;MKSVRIILSLTVVKEWKIYQLNVKNAFLNGDLEKEVYMCMPPGYEELGKCCRLKKALYGLKQSPQAWFERLRLVLSRHGYHQGYGDHTLFVKRNKHKVTLMLVYVDDMIVIGNDEDEITKLKKLLAIEFDLKGLGKLKYFLCIEIARSGTTVVSNQRKYHLDLLKETEKLGCRPASIPIDVGHKHSFRDGEPLCEEANGTTSYWE
;
A
#
# COMPACT_ATOMS: atom_id res chain seq x y z
N MET A 1 -7.89 4.38 -6.38
CA MET A 1 -7.39 4.41 -7.78
C MET A 1 -7.55 5.76 -8.52
N LYS A 2 -8.69 6.47 -8.45
CA LYS A 2 -8.85 7.76 -9.18
C LYS A 2 -7.80 8.81 -8.77
N SER A 3 -7.53 8.93 -7.47
CA SER A 3 -6.54 9.87 -6.92
C SER A 3 -5.12 9.59 -7.37
N VAL A 4 -4.72 8.31 -7.48
CA VAL A 4 -3.41 7.91 -8.01
C VAL A 4 -3.26 8.43 -9.45
N ARG A 5 -4.25 8.21 -10.31
CA ARG A 5 -4.23 8.69 -11.70
C ARG A 5 -4.14 10.21 -11.76
N ILE A 6 -4.93 10.92 -10.96
CA ILE A 6 -4.92 12.39 -10.90
C ILE A 6 -3.54 12.91 -10.47
N ILE A 7 -2.95 12.32 -9.43
CA ILE A 7 -1.61 12.68 -8.94
C ILE A 7 -0.55 12.44 -10.00
N LEU A 8 -0.59 11.29 -10.68
CA LEU A 8 0.34 11.02 -11.78
C LEU A 8 0.15 12.03 -12.92
N SER A 9 -1.09 12.34 -13.33
CA SER A 9 -1.36 13.37 -14.34
C SER A 9 -0.85 14.75 -13.93
N LEU A 10 -1.03 15.15 -12.66
CA LEU A 10 -0.51 16.42 -12.14
C LEU A 10 1.01 16.50 -12.23
N THR A 11 1.71 15.41 -11.92
CA THR A 11 3.18 15.39 -11.97
C THR A 11 3.73 15.50 -13.39
N VAL A 12 2.95 15.07 -14.38
CA VAL A 12 3.25 15.27 -15.80
C VAL A 12 3.04 16.73 -16.17
N VAL A 13 1.83 17.25 -15.95
CA VAL A 13 1.42 18.61 -16.35
C VAL A 13 2.26 19.70 -15.67
N LYS A 14 2.65 19.49 -14.42
CA LYS A 14 3.42 20.45 -13.63
C LYS A 14 4.90 20.15 -13.55
N GLU A 15 5.36 19.08 -14.22
CA GLU A 15 6.74 18.61 -14.19
C GLU A 15 7.29 18.35 -12.78
N TRP A 16 6.41 18.02 -11.82
CA TRP A 16 6.83 17.72 -10.46
C TRP A 16 7.53 16.37 -10.38
N LYS A 17 8.54 16.31 -9.51
CA LYS A 17 9.21 15.06 -9.16
C LYS A 17 8.29 14.20 -8.32
N ILE A 18 8.43 12.89 -8.50
CA ILE A 18 7.69 11.89 -7.74
C ILE A 18 8.66 11.07 -6.92
N TYR A 19 8.40 11.03 -5.62
CA TYR A 19 9.19 10.27 -4.66
C TYR A 19 8.34 9.14 -4.08
N GLN A 20 8.91 7.96 -4.05
CA GLN A 20 8.29 6.81 -3.42
C GLN A 20 8.94 6.56 -2.06
N LEU A 21 8.09 6.30 -1.07
CA LEU A 21 8.50 5.89 0.27
C LEU A 21 7.77 4.58 0.60
N ASN A 22 8.44 3.69 1.32
CA ASN A 22 7.81 2.48 1.86
C ASN A 22 8.19 2.35 3.34
N VAL A 23 7.20 2.08 4.19
CA VAL A 23 7.41 1.89 5.63
C VAL A 23 7.54 0.40 5.92
N LYS A 24 8.63 -0.02 6.58
CA LYS A 24 8.76 -1.41 7.02
C LYS A 24 7.77 -1.70 8.12
N ASN A 25 7.13 -2.88 8.02
CA ASN A 25 6.24 -3.40 9.05
C ASN A 25 5.20 -2.36 9.50
N ALA A 26 4.54 -1.70 8.54
CA ALA A 26 3.66 -0.55 8.78
C ALA A 26 2.73 -0.74 9.99
N PHE A 27 2.09 -1.90 10.14
CA PHE A 27 1.19 -2.20 11.25
C PHE A 27 1.85 -2.21 12.63
N LEU A 28 3.12 -2.62 12.74
CA LEU A 28 3.86 -2.62 14.01
C LEU A 28 4.09 -1.21 14.56
N ASN A 29 3.99 -0.19 13.71
CA ASN A 29 4.06 1.20 14.13
C ASN A 29 2.72 1.72 14.69
N GLY A 30 1.62 0.99 14.48
CA GLY A 30 0.31 1.31 15.03
C GLY A 30 0.16 0.91 16.50
N ASP A 31 -0.49 1.78 17.27
CA ASP A 31 -0.82 1.52 18.67
C ASP A 31 -2.22 0.89 18.78
N LEU A 32 -2.34 -0.16 19.60
CA LEU A 32 -3.64 -0.82 19.83
C LEU A 32 -4.43 -0.03 20.89
N GLU A 33 -5.63 0.42 20.54
CA GLU A 33 -6.54 1.09 21.48
C GLU A 33 -7.14 0.13 22.52
N LYS A 34 -7.29 -1.15 22.15
CA LYS A 34 -7.85 -2.20 23.00
C LYS A 34 -6.81 -3.25 23.32
N GLU A 35 -6.94 -3.86 24.48
CA GLU A 35 -6.12 -5.03 24.82
C GLU A 35 -6.53 -6.22 23.94
N VAL A 36 -5.54 -6.78 23.27
CA VAL A 36 -5.70 -7.96 22.42
C VAL A 36 -4.77 -9.02 22.94
N TYR A 37 -5.33 -10.21 23.15
CA TYR A 37 -4.58 -11.40 23.52
C TYR A 37 -4.56 -12.37 22.35
N MET A 38 -3.47 -13.11 22.19
CA MET A 38 -3.36 -14.19 21.22
C MET A 38 -2.83 -15.46 21.90
N CYS A 39 -3.16 -16.60 21.30
CA CYS A 39 -2.50 -17.85 21.64
C CYS A 39 -0.99 -17.71 21.46
N MET A 40 -0.24 -18.41 22.30
CA MET A 40 1.22 -18.34 22.22
C MET A 40 1.68 -19.03 20.93
N PRO A 41 2.72 -18.49 20.26
CA PRO A 41 3.23 -19.09 19.03
C PRO A 41 3.84 -20.46 19.31
N PRO A 42 3.83 -21.37 18.32
CA PRO A 42 4.43 -22.69 18.45
C PRO A 42 5.88 -22.60 18.97
N GLY A 43 6.21 -23.45 19.95
CA GLY A 43 7.54 -23.48 20.59
C GLY A 43 7.73 -22.53 21.79
N TYR A 44 6.75 -21.67 22.09
CA TYR A 44 6.73 -20.80 23.28
C TYR A 44 5.56 -21.12 24.22
N GLU A 45 4.98 -22.31 24.07
CA GLU A 45 3.76 -22.72 24.76
C GLU A 45 4.00 -22.93 26.26
N GLU A 46 3.12 -22.34 27.08
CA GLU A 46 3.03 -22.55 28.52
C GLU A 46 1.56 -22.71 28.87
N LEU A 47 1.24 -23.72 29.67
CA LEU A 47 -0.14 -24.00 30.06
C LEU A 47 -0.75 -22.83 30.83
N GLY A 48 -1.95 -22.43 30.43
CA GLY A 48 -2.72 -21.37 31.08
C GLY A 48 -2.24 -19.94 30.82
N LYS A 49 -1.29 -19.73 29.90
CA LYS A 49 -0.80 -18.39 29.53
C LYS A 49 -1.18 -18.02 28.09
N CYS A 50 -1.28 -16.72 27.85
CA CYS A 50 -1.48 -16.13 26.52
C CYS A 50 -0.59 -14.91 26.34
N CYS A 51 -0.34 -14.52 25.09
CA CYS A 51 0.44 -13.32 24.79
C CYS A 51 -0.47 -12.09 24.71
N ARG A 52 -0.14 -11.03 25.43
CA ARG A 52 -0.76 -9.71 25.23
C ARG A 52 -0.02 -8.95 24.15
N LEU A 53 -0.73 -8.53 23.12
CA LEU A 53 -0.17 -7.74 22.04
C LEU A 53 0.08 -6.30 22.48
N LYS A 54 1.32 -5.85 22.31
CA LYS A 54 1.73 -4.47 22.57
C LYS A 54 1.61 -3.55 21.34
N LYS A 55 1.59 -4.14 20.14
CA LYS A 55 1.56 -3.45 18.85
C LYS A 55 0.61 -4.17 17.89
N ALA A 56 0.13 -3.44 16.89
CA ALA A 56 -0.75 -3.98 15.87
C ALA A 56 0.02 -4.98 14.97
N LEU A 57 -0.45 -6.22 14.91
CA LEU A 57 0.12 -7.29 14.07
C LEU A 57 -0.66 -7.46 12.77
N TYR A 58 -0.02 -8.04 11.75
CA TYR A 58 -0.72 -8.53 10.58
C TYR A 58 -1.82 -9.54 10.98
N GLY A 59 -2.94 -9.52 10.25
CA GLY A 59 -4.10 -10.39 10.51
C GLY A 59 -5.14 -9.80 11.47
N LEU A 60 -4.81 -8.77 12.25
CA LEU A 60 -5.82 -8.08 13.07
C LEU A 60 -6.64 -7.10 12.21
N LYS A 61 -7.97 -7.14 12.37
CA LYS A 61 -8.90 -6.22 11.66
C LYS A 61 -8.61 -4.75 11.94
N GLN A 62 -8.11 -4.42 13.12
CA GLN A 62 -7.80 -3.05 13.57
C GLN A 62 -6.40 -2.56 13.19
N SER A 63 -5.50 -3.42 12.75
CA SER A 63 -4.11 -3.04 12.47
C SER A 63 -3.96 -1.97 11.38
N PRO A 64 -4.70 -2.04 10.25
CA PRO A 64 -4.65 -0.99 9.25
C PRO A 64 -5.10 0.37 9.79
N GLN A 65 -6.15 0.39 10.62
CA GLN A 65 -6.66 1.61 11.23
C GLN A 65 -5.66 2.18 12.24
N ALA A 66 -5.13 1.36 13.15
CA ALA A 66 -4.15 1.77 14.15
C ALA A 66 -2.90 2.40 13.50
N TRP A 67 -2.41 1.79 12.42
CA TRP A 67 -1.32 2.35 11.63
C TRP A 67 -1.68 3.69 11.00
N PHE A 68 -2.80 3.74 10.28
CA PHE A 68 -3.21 4.93 9.56
C PHE A 68 -3.45 6.12 10.50
N GLU A 69 -4.02 5.86 11.69
CA GLU A 69 -4.23 6.86 12.72
C GLU A 69 -2.92 7.41 13.29
N ARG A 70 -1.95 6.53 13.59
CA ARG A 70 -0.61 6.96 14.02
C ARG A 70 0.03 7.89 12.98
N LEU A 71 0.00 7.49 11.71
CA LEU A 71 0.54 8.28 10.60
C LEU A 71 -0.19 9.62 10.46
N ARG A 72 -1.52 9.61 10.50
CA ARG A 72 -2.37 10.81 10.42
C ARG A 72 -2.01 11.80 11.52
N LEU A 73 -1.84 11.34 12.76
CA LEU A 73 -1.48 12.19 13.89
C LEU A 73 -0.10 12.84 13.71
N VAL A 74 0.90 12.06 13.27
CA VAL A 74 2.24 12.58 12.97
C VAL A 74 2.17 13.66 11.89
N LEU A 75 1.48 13.38 10.77
CA LEU A 75 1.34 14.33 9.66
C LEU A 75 0.57 15.59 10.07
N SER A 76 -0.53 15.44 10.81
CA SER A 76 -1.35 16.56 11.29
C SER A 76 -0.57 17.49 12.22
N ARG A 77 0.27 16.94 13.12
CA ARG A 77 1.14 17.74 13.99
C ARG A 77 2.17 18.56 13.22
N HIS A 78 2.52 18.12 12.01
CA HIS A 78 3.47 18.79 11.12
C HIS A 78 2.79 19.64 10.03
N GLY A 79 1.49 19.95 10.20
CA GLY A 79 0.76 20.89 9.35
C GLY A 79 0.26 20.31 8.03
N TYR A 80 0.16 18.98 7.93
CA TYR A 80 -0.54 18.33 6.81
C TYR A 80 -2.02 18.17 7.15
N HIS A 81 -2.88 18.37 6.15
CA HIS A 81 -4.32 18.15 6.27
C HIS A 81 -4.78 17.08 5.28
N GLN A 82 -5.77 16.28 5.67
CA GLN A 82 -6.36 15.30 4.78
C GLN A 82 -7.15 15.98 3.66
N GLY A 83 -7.08 15.42 2.45
CA GLY A 83 -7.85 15.85 1.30
C GLY A 83 -9.33 15.57 1.50
N TYR A 84 -10.18 16.49 1.02
CA TYR A 84 -11.64 16.38 1.19
C TYR A 84 -12.25 15.21 0.41
N GLY A 85 -11.73 14.92 -0.79
CA GLY A 85 -12.25 13.85 -1.66
C GLY A 85 -11.57 12.50 -1.49
N ASP A 86 -10.41 12.44 -0.82
CA ASP A 86 -9.68 11.21 -0.55
C ASP A 86 -8.93 11.35 0.78
N HIS A 87 -9.36 10.59 1.79
CA HIS A 87 -8.76 10.62 3.12
C HIS A 87 -7.32 10.10 3.14
N THR A 88 -6.89 9.37 2.12
CA THR A 88 -5.51 8.87 1.99
C THR A 88 -4.54 9.91 1.43
N LEU A 89 -5.06 11.05 0.94
CA LEU A 89 -4.28 12.17 0.45
C LEU A 89 -4.04 13.17 1.58
N PHE A 90 -2.80 13.54 1.80
CA PHE A 90 -2.37 14.59 2.70
C PHE A 90 -1.79 15.76 1.92
N VAL A 91 -2.17 16.97 2.31
CA VAL A 91 -1.83 18.21 1.62
C VAL A 91 -1.23 19.20 2.62
N LYS A 92 -0.10 19.78 2.25
CA LYS A 92 0.48 20.93 2.95
C LYS A 92 0.74 22.04 1.96
N ARG A 93 0.33 23.26 2.30
CA ARG A 93 0.48 24.45 1.46
C ARG A 93 1.33 25.49 2.17
N ASN A 94 2.38 25.95 1.50
CA ASN A 94 3.30 26.98 1.98
C ASN A 94 3.28 28.15 0.98
N LYS A 95 2.47 29.18 1.22
CA LYS A 95 2.27 30.32 0.30
C LYS A 95 1.89 29.85 -1.12
N HIS A 96 2.85 29.86 -2.06
CA HIS A 96 2.67 29.42 -3.45
C HIS A 96 3.21 28.01 -3.74
N LYS A 97 3.73 27.32 -2.72
CA LYS A 97 4.21 25.95 -2.83
C LYS A 97 3.23 24.96 -2.19
N VAL A 98 3.22 23.74 -2.69
CA VAL A 98 2.37 22.64 -2.25
C VAL A 98 3.15 21.33 -2.22
N THR A 99 2.92 20.56 -1.17
CA THR A 99 3.37 19.18 -1.02
C THR A 99 2.15 18.30 -0.85
N LEU A 100 2.06 17.24 -1.64
CA LEU A 100 1.01 16.24 -1.61
C LEU A 100 1.64 14.89 -1.28
N MET A 101 1.04 14.17 -0.36
CA MET A 101 1.43 12.82 0.02
C MET A 101 0.23 11.89 -0.07
N LEU A 102 0.32 10.85 -0.88
CA LEU A 102 -0.71 9.84 -1.03
C LEU A 102 -0.24 8.55 -0.35
N VAL A 103 -1.08 7.98 0.51
CA VAL A 103 -0.75 6.83 1.35
C VAL A 103 -1.60 5.63 0.98
N TYR A 104 -0.97 4.49 0.68
CA TYR A 104 -1.64 3.20 0.54
C TYR A 104 -0.95 2.18 1.44
N VAL A 105 -1.46 2.05 2.66
CA VAL A 105 -0.91 1.16 3.69
C VAL A 105 0.57 1.47 3.93
N ASP A 106 1.50 0.66 3.45
CA ASP A 106 2.95 0.78 3.59
C ASP A 106 3.60 1.58 2.45
N ASP A 107 2.96 1.65 1.28
CA ASP A 107 3.43 2.37 0.11
C ASP A 107 2.93 3.82 0.09
N MET A 108 3.85 4.76 -0.15
CA MET A 108 3.54 6.18 -0.16
C MET A 108 4.16 6.88 -1.36
N ILE A 109 3.43 7.84 -1.93
CA ILE A 109 3.92 8.74 -2.96
C ILE A 109 3.94 10.16 -2.40
N VAL A 110 5.04 10.88 -2.61
CA VAL A 110 5.17 12.31 -2.33
C VAL A 110 5.46 13.06 -3.62
N ILE A 111 4.68 14.11 -3.88
CA ILE A 111 4.82 15.02 -5.03
C ILE A 111 4.68 16.46 -4.57
N GLY A 112 5.18 17.41 -5.35
CA GLY A 112 5.00 18.82 -5.06
C GLY A 112 6.07 19.70 -5.71
N ASN A 113 5.92 21.01 -5.54
CA ASN A 113 6.92 22.01 -5.92
C ASN A 113 7.71 22.57 -4.71
N ASP A 114 7.53 22.01 -3.52
CA ASP A 114 8.29 22.36 -2.32
C ASP A 114 9.32 21.29 -1.96
N GLU A 115 10.45 21.27 -2.68
CA GLU A 115 11.52 20.28 -2.46
C GLU A 115 12.10 20.33 -1.03
N ASP A 116 12.11 21.51 -0.41
CA ASP A 116 12.57 21.67 0.98
C ASP A 116 11.62 20.97 1.96
N GLU A 117 10.32 21.16 1.79
CA GLU A 117 9.29 20.50 2.59
C GLU A 117 9.26 19.00 2.34
N ILE A 118 9.42 18.54 1.09
CA ILE A 118 9.54 17.12 0.76
C ILE A 118 10.74 16.50 1.48
N THR A 119 11.88 17.19 1.52
CA THR A 119 13.08 16.72 2.21
C THR A 119 12.86 16.66 3.72
N LYS A 120 12.20 17.66 4.30
CA LYS A 120 11.80 17.66 5.71
C LYS A 120 10.85 16.52 6.03
N LEU A 121 9.84 16.29 5.20
CA LEU A 121 8.89 15.20 5.35
C LEU A 121 9.58 13.84 5.33
N LYS A 122 10.51 13.61 4.40
CA LYS A 122 11.28 12.36 4.35
C LYS A 122 12.09 12.12 5.63
N LYS A 123 12.76 13.17 6.14
CA LYS A 123 13.52 13.10 7.38
C LYS A 123 12.60 12.83 8.58
N LEU A 124 11.47 13.53 8.66
CA LEU A 124 10.46 13.33 9.69
C LEU A 124 9.98 11.87 9.72
N LEU A 125 9.55 11.36 8.56
CA LEU A 125 9.05 10.00 8.45
C LEU A 125 10.14 8.96 8.74
N ALA A 126 11.41 9.23 8.42
CA ALA A 126 12.53 8.35 8.76
C ALA A 126 12.86 8.33 10.27
N ILE A 127 12.54 9.40 11.00
CA ILE A 127 12.72 9.48 12.45
C ILE A 127 11.56 8.77 13.16
N GLU A 128 10.34 8.99 12.69
CA GLU A 128 9.13 8.41 13.29
C GLU A 128 8.93 6.93 12.92
N PHE A 129 9.37 6.53 11.71
CA PHE A 129 9.12 5.21 11.14
C PHE A 129 10.37 4.65 10.45
N ASP A 130 10.54 3.32 10.49
CA ASP A 130 11.61 2.65 9.73
C ASP A 130 11.26 2.62 8.23
N LEU A 131 11.83 3.56 7.47
CA LEU A 131 11.62 3.67 6.03
C LEU A 131 12.58 2.79 5.23
N LYS A 132 12.05 2.09 4.24
CA LYS A 132 12.83 1.64 3.07
C LYS A 132 12.89 2.79 2.06
N GLY A 133 14.10 3.27 1.78
CA GLY A 133 14.33 4.23 0.72
C GLY A 133 14.16 3.57 -0.65
N LEU A 134 13.10 3.94 -1.39
CA LEU A 134 12.84 3.41 -2.74
C LEU A 134 13.30 4.34 -3.88
N GLY A 135 13.83 5.53 -3.55
CA GLY A 135 14.36 6.46 -4.55
C GLY A 135 13.28 7.05 -5.47
N LYS A 136 13.54 7.04 -6.79
CA LYS A 136 12.57 7.50 -7.80
C LYS A 136 11.48 6.45 -8.00
N LEU A 137 10.23 6.91 -8.14
CA LEU A 137 9.08 6.04 -8.38
C LEU A 137 9.32 5.15 -9.63
N LYS A 138 9.31 3.84 -9.43
CA LYS A 138 9.35 2.84 -10.52
C LYS A 138 8.15 1.91 -10.48
N TYR A 139 7.67 1.57 -9.28
CA TYR A 139 6.53 0.69 -9.07
C TYR A 139 5.66 1.25 -7.95
N PHE A 140 4.35 1.33 -8.13
CA PHE A 140 3.42 1.70 -7.04
C PHE A 140 2.15 0.86 -7.17
N LEU A 141 1.75 0.16 -6.11
CA LEU A 141 0.58 -0.74 -6.15
C LEU A 141 0.65 -1.77 -7.31
N CYS A 142 1.83 -2.38 -7.50
CA CYS A 142 2.12 -3.31 -8.60
C CYS A 142 1.98 -2.71 -10.01
N ILE A 143 1.87 -1.38 -10.13
CA ILE A 143 1.88 -0.66 -11.40
C ILE A 143 3.29 -0.14 -11.63
N GLU A 144 3.91 -0.59 -12.71
CA GLU A 144 5.15 -0.02 -13.23
C GLU A 144 4.88 1.35 -13.84
N ILE A 145 5.66 2.33 -13.44
CA ILE A 145 5.53 3.71 -13.90
C ILE A 145 6.85 4.11 -14.55
N ALA A 146 6.81 4.25 -15.88
CA ALA A 146 7.93 4.73 -16.67
C ALA A 146 7.66 6.17 -17.12
N ARG A 147 8.61 7.07 -16.88
CA ARG A 147 8.54 8.46 -17.34
C ARG A 147 9.51 8.69 -18.49
N SER A 148 9.00 9.19 -19.61
CA SER A 148 9.78 9.60 -20.78
C SER A 148 9.44 11.04 -21.12
N GLY A 149 10.30 11.99 -20.70
CA GLY A 149 10.05 13.43 -20.86
C GLY A 149 8.73 13.87 -20.24
N THR A 150 7.81 14.31 -21.10
CA THR A 150 6.45 14.77 -20.78
C THR A 150 5.41 13.65 -20.75
N THR A 151 5.80 12.39 -20.95
CA THR A 151 4.88 11.25 -20.96
C THR A 151 5.14 10.34 -19.77
N VAL A 152 4.06 9.87 -19.15
CA VAL A 152 4.09 8.79 -18.16
C VAL A 152 3.33 7.60 -18.71
N VAL A 153 4.01 6.46 -18.77
CA VAL A 153 3.45 5.17 -19.17
C VAL A 153 3.27 4.33 -17.90
N SER A 154 2.07 3.79 -17.75
CA SER A 154 1.69 2.89 -16.66
C SER A 154 1.52 1.48 -17.24
N ASN A 155 2.20 0.49 -16.67
CA ASN A 155 2.20 -0.88 -17.14
C ASN A 155 2.05 -1.87 -15.96
N GLN A 156 1.41 -3.01 -16.20
CA GLN A 156 1.31 -4.10 -15.21
C GLN A 156 1.93 -5.41 -15.73
N ARG A 157 2.76 -5.35 -16.78
CA ARG A 157 3.38 -6.52 -17.40
C ARG A 157 4.10 -7.40 -16.39
N LYS A 158 4.90 -6.83 -15.49
CA LYS A 158 5.63 -7.59 -14.47
C LYS A 158 4.68 -8.40 -13.60
N TYR A 159 3.65 -7.76 -13.05
CA TYR A 159 2.62 -8.44 -12.25
C TYR A 159 1.96 -9.60 -13.03
N HIS A 160 1.59 -9.37 -14.29
CA HIS A 160 1.01 -10.44 -15.13
C HIS A 160 1.99 -11.59 -15.36
N LEU A 161 3.27 -11.31 -15.61
CA LEU A 161 4.29 -12.34 -15.82
C LEU A 161 4.57 -13.13 -14.55
N ASP A 162 4.62 -12.46 -13.40
CA ASP A 162 4.83 -13.10 -12.10
C ASP A 162 3.64 -14.01 -11.77
N LEU A 163 2.40 -13.55 -12.00
CA LEU A 163 1.19 -14.36 -11.83
C LEU A 163 1.15 -15.58 -12.78
N LEU A 164 1.53 -15.40 -14.04
CA LEU A 164 1.65 -16.50 -14.99
C LEU A 164 2.72 -17.50 -14.58
N LYS A 165 3.78 -17.04 -13.92
CA LYS A 165 4.83 -17.91 -13.40
C LYS A 165 4.34 -18.73 -12.21
N GLU A 166 3.70 -18.09 -11.23
CA GLU A 166 3.15 -18.73 -10.04
C GLU A 166 2.08 -19.76 -10.37
N THR A 167 1.29 -19.51 -11.41
CA THR A 167 0.25 -20.44 -11.87
C THR A 167 0.76 -21.48 -12.87
N GLU A 168 2.07 -21.49 -13.16
CA GLU A 168 2.72 -22.36 -14.17
C GLU A 168 2.15 -22.19 -15.60
N LYS A 169 1.55 -21.03 -15.89
CA LYS A 169 0.89 -20.69 -17.16
C LYS A 169 1.73 -19.86 -18.12
N LEU A 170 3.02 -19.62 -17.84
CA LEU A 170 3.93 -18.87 -18.72
C LEU A 170 4.02 -19.43 -20.15
N GLY A 171 3.91 -20.75 -20.29
CA GLY A 171 3.94 -21.45 -21.59
C GLY A 171 2.56 -21.67 -22.24
N CYS A 172 1.48 -21.19 -21.61
CA CYS A 172 0.14 -21.38 -22.16
C CYS A 172 -0.04 -20.61 -23.47
N ARG A 173 -0.78 -21.19 -24.41
CA ARG A 173 -1.12 -20.50 -25.67
C ARG A 173 -1.97 -19.27 -25.37
N PRO A 174 -1.69 -18.12 -26.00
CA PRO A 174 -2.54 -16.94 -25.85
C PRO A 174 -3.96 -17.27 -26.30
N ALA A 175 -4.93 -17.00 -25.44
CA ALA A 175 -6.33 -17.02 -25.84
C ALA A 175 -6.65 -15.71 -26.57
N SER A 176 -7.39 -15.78 -27.68
CA SER A 176 -7.84 -14.61 -28.44
C SER A 176 -8.92 -13.82 -27.70
N ILE A 177 -9.55 -14.43 -26.70
CA ILE A 177 -10.61 -13.87 -25.87
C ILE A 177 -10.39 -14.28 -24.40
N PRO A 178 -10.71 -13.40 -23.44
CA PRO A 178 -10.48 -13.68 -22.02
C PRO A 178 -11.46 -14.69 -21.41
N ILE A 179 -12.54 -15.03 -22.11
CA ILE A 179 -13.56 -15.99 -21.66
C ILE A 179 -13.93 -16.92 -22.82
N ASP A 180 -14.22 -18.18 -22.54
CA ASP A 180 -14.58 -19.16 -23.57
C ASP A 180 -15.94 -18.83 -24.21
N VAL A 181 -16.05 -18.92 -25.53
CA VAL A 181 -17.32 -18.65 -26.23
C VAL A 181 -18.29 -19.78 -25.91
N GLY A 182 -19.35 -19.48 -25.14
CA GLY A 182 -20.35 -20.46 -24.74
C GLY A 182 -20.26 -20.92 -23.29
N HIS A 183 -19.42 -20.29 -22.46
CA HIS A 183 -19.44 -20.50 -21.01
C HIS A 183 -20.81 -20.11 -20.44
N LYS A 184 -21.68 -21.10 -20.20
CA LYS A 184 -22.99 -20.91 -19.57
C LYS A 184 -22.77 -20.78 -18.08
N HIS A 185 -22.97 -19.58 -17.53
CA HIS A 185 -23.10 -19.42 -16.09
C HIS A 185 -24.40 -20.10 -15.65
N SER A 186 -24.35 -21.35 -15.20
CA SER A 186 -25.45 -21.93 -14.44
C SER A 186 -25.25 -21.60 -12.96
N PHE A 187 -26.33 -21.30 -12.26
CA PHE A 187 -26.32 -21.00 -10.82
C PHE A 187 -25.84 -22.20 -9.96
N ARG A 188 -25.58 -23.36 -10.59
CA ARG A 188 -25.19 -24.62 -9.96
C ARG A 188 -23.79 -25.09 -10.36
N ASP A 189 -23.12 -24.37 -11.26
CA ASP A 189 -21.78 -24.76 -11.70
C ASP A 189 -20.70 -24.02 -10.90
N GLY A 190 -19.96 -24.80 -10.13
CA GLY A 190 -18.91 -24.38 -9.21
C GLY A 190 -19.05 -25.08 -7.88
N GLU A 191 -17.94 -25.54 -7.29
CA GLU A 191 -17.96 -25.88 -5.87
C GLU A 191 -18.32 -24.60 -5.09
N PRO A 192 -19.31 -24.66 -4.17
CA PRO A 192 -19.53 -23.53 -3.26
C PRO A 192 -18.20 -23.24 -2.58
N LEU A 193 -17.73 -21.99 -2.70
CA LEU A 193 -16.57 -21.53 -1.96
C LEU A 193 -16.81 -21.87 -0.49
N CYS A 194 -16.06 -22.83 0.05
CA CYS A 194 -16.05 -23.08 1.48
C CYS A 194 -15.79 -21.74 2.17
N GLU A 195 -16.72 -21.27 2.99
CA GLU A 195 -16.51 -20.15 3.91
C GLU A 195 -15.54 -20.57 5.03
N GLU A 196 -14.34 -20.99 4.67
CA GLU A 196 -13.21 -21.09 5.58
C GLU A 196 -11.99 -20.43 4.94
N ALA A 197 -12.14 -19.14 4.61
CA ALA A 197 -10.99 -18.25 4.56
C ALA A 197 -10.54 -17.93 6.00
N ASN A 198 -10.06 -18.94 6.72
CA ASN A 198 -9.09 -18.70 7.78
C ASN A 198 -7.84 -18.16 7.10
N GLY A 199 -7.70 -16.83 7.12
CA GLY A 199 -6.65 -16.05 6.47
C GLY A 199 -5.25 -16.40 6.98
N THR A 200 -4.74 -17.54 6.52
CA THR A 200 -3.38 -18.00 6.75
C THR A 200 -2.71 -18.19 5.39
N THR A 201 -2.54 -17.09 4.66
CA THR A 201 -1.46 -17.00 3.67
C THR A 201 -0.16 -16.79 4.43
N SER A 202 0.46 -17.90 4.85
CA SER A 202 1.85 -17.94 5.30
C SER A 202 2.76 -17.71 4.10
N TYR A 203 2.99 -16.45 3.76
CA TYR A 203 4.11 -16.04 2.92
C TYR A 203 5.36 -15.96 3.81
N TRP A 204 6.01 -17.09 4.07
CA TRP A 204 7.36 -17.15 4.66
C TRP A 204 8.11 -18.39 4.17
N GLU A 205 8.83 -18.23 3.08
CA GLU A 205 10.23 -18.66 2.94
C GLU A 205 11.00 -17.58 2.18
#